data_AF-A0A938SEY2-F1
#
_entry.id   AF-A0A938SEY2-F1
#
_cell.length_a   1.000
_cell.length_b   1.000
_cell.length_c   1.000
_cell.angle_alpha   90.00
_cell.angle_beta   90.00
_cell.angle_gamma   90.00
#
_symmetry.space_group_name_H-M   'P 1'
#
loop_
_entity.id
_entity.type
_entity.pdbx_description
1 polymer ?
#
loop_
_entity_poly.entity_id
_entity_poly.type
_entity_poly.pdbx_seq_one_letter_code
_entity_poly.pdbx_strand_id
1 'polypeptide(L)'
;MRRWNRLAAIAFVATWSAMANAEEKAVQPLKGVFKAHFDIGVALGGKLPDHLKPQEVELVKTHFNAVTPENCMKPGPVQPKEGVFRFEQPDALVAFAQAHGLKVTAHCLVWHNQCPDWFFKDGDKPASRDLVLQRMRTHIHTLAGRYKGRIHGWDVVNEAIDDGKGFLRETQWKQLIGEDFIEKAFEFAHEADPSAKLFYNDYGIESPAKRDKTLRLIAQLKSKGCRIDAVGIQG
;
A
#
# COMPACT_ATOMS: atom_id res chain seq x y z
N MET A 1 -32.65 -82.38 -16.38
CA MET A 1 -31.77 -81.30 -16.87
C MET A 1 -32.39 -79.96 -16.50
N ARG A 2 -31.64 -79.09 -15.81
CA ARG A 2 -31.78 -77.61 -15.66
C ARG A 2 -33.17 -77.03 -15.30
N ARG A 3 -33.35 -76.08 -14.38
CA ARG A 3 -32.53 -75.38 -13.37
C ARG A 3 -33.54 -74.60 -12.48
N TRP A 4 -33.51 -74.84 -11.17
CA TRP A 4 -33.57 -73.88 -10.05
C TRP A 4 -34.47 -72.62 -10.12
N ASN A 5 -35.55 -72.66 -9.32
CA ASN A 5 -35.85 -71.85 -8.13
C ASN A 5 -35.96 -70.29 -8.14
N ARG A 6 -37.13 -69.87 -7.59
CA ARG A 6 -37.42 -68.81 -6.59
C ARG A 6 -37.85 -67.40 -7.06
N LEU A 7 -39.16 -67.15 -6.83
CA LEU A 7 -39.76 -66.12 -5.95
C LEU A 7 -38.98 -64.82 -5.69
N ALA A 8 -39.59 -63.66 -6.00
CA ALA A 8 -40.22 -62.75 -5.04
C ALA A 8 -40.43 -61.35 -5.67
N ALA A 9 -41.62 -60.78 -5.46
CA ALA A 9 -41.94 -59.39 -5.76
C ALA A 9 -41.24 -58.43 -4.78
N ILE A 10 -41.06 -57.14 -5.15
CA ILE A 10 -41.36 -55.95 -4.32
C ILE A 10 -41.04 -54.64 -5.09
N ALA A 11 -42.06 -53.78 -5.08
CA ALA A 11 -42.10 -52.31 -5.10
C ALA A 11 -41.17 -51.46 -5.98
N PHE A 12 -41.83 -50.62 -6.78
CA PHE A 12 -41.37 -49.33 -7.30
C PHE A 12 -40.85 -48.41 -6.17
N VAL A 13 -39.62 -47.92 -6.31
CA VAL A 13 -39.24 -46.59 -5.81
C VAL A 13 -38.40 -45.94 -6.91
N ALA A 14 -38.99 -44.98 -7.61
CA ALA A 14 -38.26 -44.03 -8.43
C ALA A 14 -37.47 -43.11 -7.47
N THR A 15 -36.18 -43.38 -7.29
CA THR A 15 -35.29 -42.42 -6.64
C THR A 15 -35.03 -41.29 -7.63
N TRP A 16 -35.79 -40.22 -7.45
CA TRP A 16 -35.50 -38.88 -7.92
C TRP A 16 -34.09 -38.51 -7.42
N SER A 17 -33.07 -38.63 -8.28
CA SER A 17 -31.78 -37.98 -8.01
C SER A 17 -32.00 -36.49 -8.12
N ALA A 18 -32.40 -35.88 -7.00
CA ALA A 18 -32.40 -34.45 -6.84
C ALA A 18 -30.99 -33.95 -7.16
N MET A 19 -30.88 -33.19 -8.24
CA MET A 19 -29.76 -32.30 -8.47
C MET A 19 -29.61 -31.43 -7.24
N ALA A 20 -28.61 -31.72 -6.40
CA ALA A 20 -28.13 -30.76 -5.44
C ALA A 20 -27.35 -29.69 -6.22
N ASN A 21 -28.07 -28.82 -6.91
CA ASN A 21 -27.61 -27.44 -7.11
C ASN A 21 -27.58 -26.84 -5.72
N ALA A 22 -26.47 -27.02 -5.01
CA ALA A 22 -26.12 -26.10 -3.95
C ALA A 22 -25.96 -24.74 -4.65
N GLU A 23 -26.98 -23.89 -4.56
CA GLU A 23 -26.80 -22.46 -4.79
C GLU A 23 -25.67 -22.03 -3.88
N GLU A 24 -24.49 -21.86 -4.45
CA GLU A 24 -23.36 -21.26 -3.78
C GLU A 24 -23.84 -19.87 -3.33
N LYS A 25 -24.14 -19.71 -2.04
CA LYS A 25 -24.65 -18.45 -1.50
C LYS A 25 -23.66 -17.36 -1.91
N ALA A 26 -24.09 -16.48 -2.82
CA ALA A 26 -23.28 -15.37 -3.29
C ALA A 26 -22.78 -14.59 -2.08
N VAL A 27 -21.46 -14.65 -1.82
CA VAL A 27 -20.85 -13.96 -0.70
C VAL A 27 -20.99 -12.46 -0.94
N GLN A 28 -21.57 -11.74 0.01
CA GLN A 28 -21.69 -10.29 -0.11
C GLN A 28 -20.29 -9.65 -0.25
N PRO A 29 -20.09 -8.76 -1.23
CA PRO A 29 -18.85 -7.99 -1.37
C PRO A 29 -18.44 -7.30 -0.06
N LEU A 30 -17.17 -7.41 0.36
CA LEU A 30 -16.69 -6.79 1.59
C LEU A 30 -16.87 -5.26 1.55
N LYS A 31 -16.48 -4.62 0.45
CA LYS A 31 -16.75 -3.19 0.21
C LYS A 31 -18.23 -2.81 0.28
N GLY A 32 -19.14 -3.75 -0.02
CA GLY A 32 -20.57 -3.55 0.07
C GLY A 32 -21.04 -3.49 1.52
N VAL A 33 -20.55 -4.43 2.35
CA VAL A 33 -20.82 -4.49 3.79
C VAL A 33 -20.37 -3.22 4.50
N PHE A 34 -19.20 -2.68 4.15
CA PHE A 34 -18.60 -1.52 4.84
C PHE A 34 -18.81 -0.17 4.16
N LYS A 35 -19.60 -0.10 3.07
CA LYS A 35 -19.74 1.10 2.21
C LYS A 35 -20.10 2.39 2.96
N ALA A 36 -20.86 2.29 4.04
CA ALA A 36 -21.29 3.44 4.85
C ALA A 36 -20.25 3.90 5.88
N HIS A 37 -19.15 3.15 6.04
CA HIS A 37 -18.17 3.37 7.11
C HIS A 37 -16.80 3.78 6.54
N PHE A 38 -16.21 2.93 5.70
CA PHE A 38 -14.87 3.14 5.17
C PHE A 38 -14.61 2.25 3.95
N ASP A 39 -13.52 2.55 3.25
CA ASP A 39 -13.01 1.77 2.14
C ASP A 39 -12.37 0.46 2.60
N ILE A 40 -12.50 -0.58 1.79
CA ILE A 40 -11.87 -1.89 1.99
C ILE A 40 -10.79 -2.05 0.92
N GLY A 41 -9.54 -2.04 1.37
CA GLY A 41 -8.36 -2.09 0.52
C GLY A 41 -7.60 -3.43 0.57
N VAL A 42 -6.79 -3.67 -0.46
CA VAL A 42 -5.87 -4.82 -0.52
C VAL A 42 -4.53 -4.41 -1.12
N ALA A 43 -3.43 -4.96 -0.60
CA ALA A 43 -2.11 -4.77 -1.20
C ALA A 43 -1.96 -5.67 -2.44
N LEU A 44 -1.44 -5.11 -3.53
CA LEU A 44 -1.15 -5.85 -4.76
C LEU A 44 0.37 -5.97 -4.94
N GLY A 45 0.83 -7.21 -4.96
CA GLY A 45 2.22 -7.59 -5.17
C GLY A 45 2.54 -8.03 -6.61
N GLY A 46 3.82 -8.30 -6.84
CA GLY A 46 4.32 -8.89 -8.08
C GLY A 46 4.35 -7.95 -9.30
N LYS A 47 4.39 -8.55 -10.51
CA LYS A 47 4.51 -7.83 -11.78
C LYS A 47 3.15 -7.68 -12.47
N LEU A 48 2.51 -6.52 -12.39
CA LEU A 48 1.30 -6.24 -13.17
C LEU A 48 1.62 -5.99 -14.65
N PRO A 49 0.72 -6.36 -15.58
CA PRO A 49 -0.53 -7.11 -15.34
C PRO A 49 -0.34 -8.64 -15.23
N ASP A 50 0.80 -9.17 -15.65
CA ASP A 50 1.02 -10.61 -15.88
C ASP A 50 0.96 -11.49 -14.62
N HIS A 51 1.06 -10.89 -13.44
CA HIS A 51 1.12 -11.63 -12.17
C HIS A 51 -0.25 -11.97 -11.59
N LEU A 52 -1.30 -11.20 -11.91
CA LEU A 52 -2.64 -11.49 -11.38
C LEU A 52 -3.35 -12.50 -12.26
N LYS A 53 -3.72 -13.64 -11.68
CA LYS A 53 -4.60 -14.62 -12.32
C LYS A 53 -6.00 -14.00 -12.49
N PRO A 54 -6.78 -14.42 -13.50
CA PRO A 54 -8.14 -13.92 -13.70
C PRO A 54 -9.02 -14.00 -12.43
N GLN A 55 -8.87 -15.06 -11.63
CA GLN A 55 -9.61 -15.23 -10.38
C GLN A 55 -9.20 -14.21 -9.30
N GLU A 56 -7.93 -13.82 -9.26
CA GLU A 56 -7.43 -12.79 -8.33
C GLU A 56 -7.93 -11.41 -8.75
N VAL A 57 -7.96 -11.13 -10.05
CA VAL A 57 -8.59 -9.90 -10.59
C VAL A 57 -10.07 -9.83 -10.20
N GLU A 58 -10.82 -10.91 -10.37
CA GLU A 58 -12.23 -10.94 -9.95
C GLU A 58 -12.40 -10.81 -8.44
N LEU A 59 -11.52 -11.41 -7.63
CA LEU A 59 -11.54 -11.24 -6.18
C LEU A 59 -11.31 -9.77 -5.79
N VAL A 60 -10.32 -9.11 -6.40
CA VAL A 60 -10.04 -7.68 -6.17
C VAL A 60 -11.25 -6.83 -6.55
N LYS A 61 -11.77 -7.01 -7.77
CA LYS A 61 -12.93 -6.27 -8.29
C LYS A 61 -14.19 -6.49 -7.46
N THR A 62 -14.39 -7.69 -6.93
CA THR A 62 -15.58 -8.04 -6.16
C THR A 62 -15.52 -7.42 -4.78
N HIS A 63 -14.43 -7.61 -4.04
CA HIS A 63 -14.42 -7.32 -2.60
C HIS A 63 -13.85 -5.95 -2.23
N PHE A 64 -13.04 -5.30 -3.08
CA PHE A 64 -12.25 -4.14 -2.70
C PHE A 64 -12.60 -2.88 -3.52
N ASN A 65 -12.35 -1.72 -2.92
CA ASN A 65 -12.51 -0.39 -3.53
C ASN A 65 -11.23 0.46 -3.44
N ALA A 66 -10.18 -0.06 -2.83
CA ALA A 66 -8.86 0.54 -2.77
C ALA A 66 -7.76 -0.50 -2.96
N VAL A 67 -6.59 -0.06 -3.43
CA VAL A 67 -5.39 -0.89 -3.56
C VAL A 67 -4.16 -0.14 -3.10
N THR A 68 -3.18 -0.90 -2.61
CA THR A 68 -1.84 -0.40 -2.26
C THR A 68 -0.78 -1.17 -3.03
N PRO A 69 0.18 -0.51 -3.70
CA PRO A 69 1.33 -1.20 -4.30
C PRO A 69 2.19 -1.80 -3.19
N GLU A 70 2.32 -3.12 -3.14
CA GLU A 70 3.08 -3.78 -2.07
C GLU A 70 4.56 -3.38 -2.10
N ASN A 71 5.14 -3.25 -3.29
CA ASN A 71 6.57 -2.97 -3.46
C ASN A 71 6.90 -1.98 -4.59
N CYS A 72 6.12 -1.96 -5.68
CA CYS A 72 6.56 -1.29 -6.90
C CYS A 72 6.70 0.24 -6.79
N MET A 73 6.10 0.88 -5.79
CA MET A 73 6.23 2.32 -5.52
C MET A 73 7.18 2.68 -4.37
N LYS A 74 7.91 1.70 -3.80
CA LYS A 74 8.95 1.97 -2.81
C LYS A 74 10.18 2.65 -3.45
N PRO A 75 11.01 3.38 -2.68
CA PRO A 75 12.11 4.17 -3.25
C PRO A 75 13.10 3.34 -4.10
N GLY A 76 13.48 2.14 -3.63
CA GLY A 76 14.43 1.28 -4.32
C GLY A 76 13.91 0.73 -5.65
N PRO A 77 12.72 0.10 -5.69
CA PRO A 77 12.09 -0.32 -6.94
C PRO A 77 11.88 0.82 -7.94
N VAL A 78 11.42 2.00 -7.48
CA VAL A 78 11.13 3.15 -8.36
C VAL A 78 12.40 3.81 -8.86
N GLN A 79 13.38 4.07 -8.00
CA GLN A 79 14.57 4.84 -8.34
C GLN A 79 15.85 4.12 -7.90
N PRO A 80 16.20 2.99 -8.54
CA PRO A 80 17.34 2.16 -8.13
C PRO A 80 18.70 2.85 -8.31
N LYS A 81 18.78 3.88 -9.16
CA LYS A 81 19.98 4.72 -9.36
C LYS A 81 19.55 6.18 -9.48
N GLU A 82 20.43 7.10 -9.11
CA GLU A 82 20.18 8.53 -9.25
C GLU A 82 19.77 8.89 -10.69
N GLY A 83 18.67 9.63 -10.83
CA GLY A 83 18.09 10.01 -12.13
C GLY A 83 17.45 8.89 -12.95
N VAL A 84 17.57 7.62 -12.56
CA VAL A 84 16.99 6.48 -13.29
C VAL A 84 15.71 6.01 -12.60
N PHE A 85 14.57 6.35 -13.18
CA PHE A 85 13.26 5.94 -12.69
C PHE A 85 12.69 4.76 -13.48
N ARG A 86 12.03 3.84 -12.78
CA ARG A 86 11.31 2.68 -13.32
C ARG A 86 9.84 2.83 -12.99
N PHE A 87 9.03 3.06 -14.02
CA PHE A 87 7.59 3.32 -13.87
C PHE A 87 6.72 2.22 -14.46
N GLU A 88 7.29 1.19 -15.07
CA GLU A 88 6.53 0.14 -15.76
C GLU A 88 5.50 -0.52 -14.81
N GLN A 89 5.94 -0.84 -13.59
CA GLN A 89 5.09 -1.49 -12.57
C GLN A 89 4.15 -0.51 -11.84
N PRO A 90 4.63 0.66 -11.37
CA PRO A 90 3.75 1.73 -10.91
C PRO A 90 2.65 2.16 -11.89
N ASP A 91 2.99 2.34 -13.17
CA ASP A 91 2.05 2.74 -14.22
C ASP A 91 0.99 1.66 -14.44
N ALA A 92 1.41 0.39 -14.53
CA ALA A 92 0.49 -0.74 -14.66
C ALA A 92 -0.49 -0.84 -13.49
N LEU A 93 -0.02 -0.60 -12.25
CA LEU A 93 -0.86 -0.60 -11.06
C LEU A 93 -1.89 0.53 -11.08
N VAL A 94 -1.48 1.76 -11.39
CA VAL A 94 -2.42 2.90 -11.44
C VAL A 94 -3.42 2.72 -12.59
N ALA A 95 -2.97 2.20 -13.74
CA ALA A 95 -3.86 1.88 -14.85
C ALA A 95 -4.90 0.80 -14.47
N PHE A 96 -4.47 -0.27 -13.81
CA PHE A 96 -5.37 -1.31 -13.28
C PHE A 96 -6.38 -0.72 -12.30
N ALA A 97 -5.92 0.11 -11.36
CA ALA A 97 -6.79 0.73 -10.37
C ALA A 97 -7.86 1.61 -11.04
N GLN A 98 -7.48 2.46 -11.99
CA GLN A 98 -8.42 3.31 -12.72
C GLN A 98 -9.41 2.51 -13.57
N ALA A 99 -8.95 1.46 -14.27
CA ALA A 99 -9.81 0.60 -15.09
C ALA A 99 -10.90 -0.10 -14.27
N HIS A 100 -10.67 -0.28 -12.96
CA HIS A 100 -11.60 -0.95 -12.05
C HIS A 100 -12.21 -0.03 -10.99
N GLY A 101 -12.03 1.29 -11.10
CA GLY A 101 -12.60 2.27 -10.17
C GLY A 101 -12.07 2.12 -8.73
N LEU A 102 -10.83 1.65 -8.57
CA LEU A 102 -10.16 1.47 -7.30
C LEU A 102 -9.36 2.73 -6.94
N LYS A 103 -9.46 3.16 -5.68
CA LYS A 103 -8.58 4.19 -5.12
C LYS A 103 -7.17 3.62 -4.93
N VAL A 104 -6.15 4.46 -5.05
CA VAL A 104 -4.76 4.05 -4.78
C VAL A 104 -4.24 4.77 -3.53
N THR A 105 -3.86 4.00 -2.52
CA THR A 105 -3.00 4.49 -1.43
C THR A 105 -1.57 4.10 -1.80
N ALA A 106 -0.76 5.06 -2.21
CA ALA A 106 0.57 4.80 -2.72
C ALA A 106 1.60 4.67 -1.59
N HIS A 107 2.42 3.64 -1.67
CA HIS A 107 3.37 3.23 -0.63
C HIS A 107 4.77 3.02 -1.23
N CYS A 108 5.78 3.81 -0.86
CA CYS A 108 5.79 5.02 -0.05
C CYS A 108 6.91 5.95 -0.56
N LEU A 109 6.88 7.24 -0.20
CA LEU A 109 7.83 8.23 -0.73
C LEU A 109 9.18 8.22 0.01
N VAL A 110 9.16 8.12 1.34
CA VAL A 110 10.37 8.12 2.18
C VAL A 110 10.27 6.98 3.17
N TRP A 111 11.25 6.08 3.13
CA TRP A 111 11.40 4.99 4.08
C TRP A 111 12.88 4.75 4.35
N HIS A 112 13.19 4.23 5.53
CA HIS A 112 14.55 3.83 5.90
C HIS A 112 14.91 2.48 5.30
N ASN A 113 13.91 1.61 5.09
CA ASN A 113 14.08 0.33 4.44
C ASN A 113 13.86 0.46 2.93
N GLN A 114 14.51 -0.41 2.15
CA GLN A 114 14.45 -0.42 0.67
C GLN A 114 14.72 0.96 0.04
N CYS A 115 15.53 1.80 0.68
CA CYS A 115 16.04 3.04 0.11
C CYS A 115 17.47 2.80 -0.39
N PRO A 116 17.77 3.05 -1.68
CA PRO A 116 19.11 2.83 -2.20
C PRO A 116 20.15 3.74 -1.56
N ASP A 117 21.34 3.19 -1.31
CA ASP A 117 22.49 3.91 -0.75
C ASP A 117 22.87 5.18 -1.50
N TRP A 118 22.59 5.27 -2.81
CA TRP A 118 22.97 6.42 -3.62
C TRP A 118 22.32 7.71 -3.12
N PHE A 119 21.17 7.66 -2.45
CA PHE A 119 20.56 8.84 -1.82
C PHE A 119 21.52 9.53 -0.85
N PHE A 120 22.33 8.74 -0.15
CA PHE A 120 23.10 9.16 1.03
C PHE A 120 24.60 9.26 0.79
N LYS A 121 25.07 9.00 -0.43
CA LYS A 121 26.51 8.99 -0.77
C LYS A 121 26.85 10.00 -1.86
N ASP A 122 28.02 10.61 -1.73
CA ASP A 122 28.67 11.42 -2.75
C ASP A 122 30.07 10.83 -2.99
N GLY A 123 30.15 9.98 -4.01
CA GLY A 123 31.26 9.02 -4.16
C GLY A 123 31.34 8.08 -2.96
N ASP A 124 32.53 7.99 -2.35
CA ASP A 124 32.78 7.15 -1.16
C ASP A 124 32.46 7.85 0.17
N LYS A 125 31.98 9.10 0.12
CA LYS A 125 31.70 9.92 1.31
C LYS A 125 30.19 10.00 1.57
N PRO A 126 29.77 10.25 2.83
CA PRO A 126 28.40 10.67 3.10
C PRO A 126 28.06 11.94 2.32
N ALA A 127 26.88 11.97 1.70
CA ALA A 127 26.36 13.14 1.02
C ALA A 127 26.07 14.28 2.02
N SER A 128 26.18 15.53 1.57
CA SER A 128 25.79 16.68 2.38
C SER A 128 24.28 16.72 2.60
N ARG A 129 23.85 17.39 3.68
CA ARG A 129 22.44 17.67 3.96
C ARG A 129 21.68 18.19 2.74
N ASP A 130 22.24 19.21 2.09
CA ASP A 130 21.60 19.87 0.94
C ASP A 130 21.44 18.92 -0.25
N LEU A 131 22.44 18.08 -0.50
CA LEU A 131 22.37 17.08 -1.57
C LEU A 131 21.30 16.02 -1.28
N VAL A 132 21.23 15.52 -0.05
CA VAL A 132 20.20 14.53 0.33
C VAL A 132 18.80 15.14 0.26
N LEU A 133 18.62 16.40 0.69
CA LEU A 133 17.35 17.13 0.53
C LEU A 133 16.97 17.34 -0.93
N GLN A 134 17.93 17.72 -1.79
CA GLN A 134 17.70 17.87 -3.23
C GLN A 134 17.27 16.54 -3.86
N ARG A 135 17.92 15.44 -3.49
CA ARG A 135 17.57 14.09 -3.97
C ARG A 135 16.19 13.66 -3.50
N MET A 136 15.86 13.87 -2.23
CA MET A 136 14.51 13.63 -1.70
C MET A 136 13.46 14.43 -2.48
N ARG A 137 13.70 15.73 -2.66
CA ARG A 137 12.79 16.61 -3.41
C ARG A 137 12.58 16.11 -4.83
N THR A 138 13.66 15.76 -5.53
CA THR A 138 13.61 15.26 -6.91
C THR A 138 12.86 13.94 -6.99
N HIS A 139 13.12 13.01 -6.07
CA HIS A 139 12.42 11.73 -5.98
C HIS A 139 10.91 11.93 -5.80
N ILE A 140 10.51 12.71 -4.78
CA ILE A 140 9.11 12.98 -4.46
C ILE A 140 8.40 13.69 -5.61
N HIS A 141 8.98 14.77 -6.14
CA HIS A 141 8.37 15.52 -7.24
C HIS A 141 8.22 14.68 -8.51
N THR A 142 9.19 13.82 -8.82
CA THR A 142 9.11 12.97 -10.02
C THR A 142 8.07 11.86 -9.83
N LEU A 143 8.09 11.17 -8.69
CA LEU A 143 7.18 10.05 -8.42
C LEU A 143 5.74 10.52 -8.16
N ALA A 144 5.53 11.38 -7.16
CA ALA A 144 4.19 11.87 -6.81
C ALA A 144 3.62 12.76 -7.93
N GLY A 145 4.45 13.61 -8.55
CA GLY A 145 4.03 14.48 -9.65
C GLY A 145 3.58 13.70 -10.89
N ARG A 146 4.22 12.56 -11.20
CA ARG A 146 3.79 11.68 -12.32
C ARG A 146 2.35 11.19 -12.16
N TYR A 147 1.91 10.93 -10.92
CA TYR A 147 0.58 10.40 -10.63
C TYR A 147 -0.38 11.46 -10.07
N LYS A 148 -0.08 12.74 -10.26
CA LYS A 148 -0.89 13.86 -9.77
C LYS A 148 -2.36 13.69 -10.14
N GLY A 149 -3.24 13.75 -9.14
CA GLY A 149 -4.70 13.60 -9.29
C GLY A 149 -5.19 12.18 -9.58
N ARG A 150 -4.29 11.19 -9.62
CA ARG A 150 -4.62 9.76 -9.82
C ARG A 150 -4.41 8.90 -8.57
N ILE A 151 -3.78 9.47 -7.53
CA ILE A 151 -3.54 8.83 -6.25
C ILE A 151 -4.50 9.40 -5.21
N HIS A 152 -5.13 8.54 -4.42
CA HIS A 152 -6.00 8.98 -3.33
C HIS A 152 -5.19 9.57 -2.18
N GLY A 153 -4.12 8.88 -1.78
CA GLY A 153 -3.17 9.38 -0.79
C GLY A 153 -1.82 8.68 -0.85
N TRP A 154 -0.82 9.33 -0.25
CA TRP A 154 0.55 8.86 -0.16
C TRP A 154 0.94 8.59 1.28
N ASP A 155 1.53 7.42 1.53
CA ASP A 155 2.43 7.25 2.66
C ASP A 155 3.69 8.07 2.38
N VAL A 156 3.72 9.30 2.91
CA VAL A 156 4.80 10.25 2.67
C VAL A 156 6.07 9.80 3.39
N VAL A 157 5.93 9.47 4.68
CA VAL A 157 7.01 8.92 5.49
C VAL A 157 6.51 7.66 6.16
N ASN A 158 7.27 6.57 5.99
CA ASN A 158 7.00 5.28 6.58
C ASN A 158 7.98 5.00 7.74
N GLU A 159 7.46 4.60 8.89
CA GLU A 159 8.19 4.00 10.02
C GLU A 159 9.37 4.83 10.56
N ALA A 160 9.14 6.13 10.81
CA ALA A 160 10.18 7.02 11.36
C ALA A 160 10.27 6.99 12.89
N ILE A 161 9.24 6.54 13.61
CA ILE A 161 9.24 6.46 15.08
C ILE A 161 10.10 5.29 15.55
N ASP A 162 10.95 5.56 16.55
CA ASP A 162 11.79 4.55 17.19
C ASP A 162 10.97 3.56 18.03
N ASP A 163 11.31 2.27 17.94
CA ASP A 163 10.66 1.22 18.72
C ASP A 163 11.15 1.20 20.19
N GLY A 164 12.33 1.75 20.45
CA GLY A 164 12.98 1.78 21.77
C GLY A 164 12.61 3.01 22.59
N LYS A 165 13.61 3.61 23.25
CA LYS A 165 13.44 4.81 24.10
C LYS A 165 13.60 6.12 23.33
N GLY A 166 14.11 6.07 22.11
CA GLY A 166 14.29 7.25 21.25
C GLY A 166 12.96 7.80 20.76
N PHE A 167 13.00 9.00 20.19
CA PHE A 167 11.82 9.59 19.53
C PHE A 167 11.72 9.13 18.07
N LEU A 168 12.68 9.56 17.24
CA LEU A 168 12.83 9.11 15.85
C LEU A 168 13.96 8.09 15.73
N ARG A 169 13.80 7.12 14.82
CA ARG A 169 14.85 6.14 14.46
C ARG A 169 16.12 6.84 13.98
N GLU A 170 17.27 6.27 14.34
CA GLU A 170 18.57 6.69 13.81
C GLU A 170 18.78 6.16 12.38
N THR A 171 18.23 6.89 11.41
CA THR A 171 18.29 6.57 9.97
C THR A 171 19.28 7.48 9.25
N GLN A 172 19.75 7.10 8.06
CA GLN A 172 20.59 7.99 7.25
C GLN A 172 19.87 9.30 6.88
N TRP A 173 18.54 9.26 6.69
CA TRP A 173 17.73 10.46 6.54
C TRP A 173 17.90 11.41 7.73
N LYS A 174 17.74 10.91 8.96
CA LYS A 174 17.90 11.71 10.19
C LYS A 174 19.36 12.15 10.40
N GLN A 175 20.32 11.29 10.15
CA GLN A 175 21.74 11.59 10.39
C GLN A 175 22.28 12.66 9.43
N LEU A 176 21.89 12.62 8.15
CA LEU A 176 22.42 13.52 7.14
C LEU A 176 21.58 14.79 6.97
N ILE A 177 20.26 14.70 7.14
CA ILE A 177 19.39 15.88 7.13
C ILE A 177 19.27 16.37 8.56
N GLY A 178 18.54 15.64 9.40
CA GLY A 178 18.10 16.09 10.72
C GLY A 178 16.63 15.71 10.91
N GLU A 179 16.04 15.96 12.07
CA GLU A 179 14.64 15.57 12.35
C GLU A 179 13.62 16.19 11.39
N ASP A 180 13.96 17.32 10.77
CA ASP A 180 13.11 18.03 9.81
C ASP A 180 13.06 17.37 8.42
N PHE A 181 13.73 16.23 8.20
CA PHE A 181 13.55 15.44 6.98
C PHE A 181 12.08 15.04 6.76
N ILE A 182 11.33 14.80 7.85
CA ILE A 182 9.91 14.44 7.78
C ILE A 182 9.10 15.64 7.30
N GLU A 183 9.34 16.81 7.89
CA GLU A 183 8.71 18.07 7.49
C GLU A 183 8.93 18.36 6.01
N LYS A 184 10.18 18.25 5.55
CA LYS A 184 10.55 18.45 4.15
C LYS A 184 9.89 17.44 3.20
N ALA A 185 9.76 16.17 3.60
CA ALA A 185 9.05 15.18 2.81
C ALA A 185 7.57 15.54 2.63
N PHE A 186 6.88 16.00 3.68
CA PHE A 186 5.49 16.45 3.60
C PHE A 186 5.33 17.73 2.77
N GLU A 187 6.24 18.69 2.92
CA GLU A 187 6.29 19.89 2.08
C GLU A 187 6.40 19.52 0.59
N PHE A 188 7.39 18.71 0.23
CA PHE A 188 7.61 18.29 -1.15
C PHE A 188 6.46 17.46 -1.72
N ALA A 189 5.85 16.58 -0.91
CA ALA A 189 4.69 15.80 -1.33
C ALA A 189 3.48 16.69 -1.60
N HIS A 190 3.24 17.70 -0.75
CA HIS A 190 2.17 18.67 -0.96
C HIS A 190 2.40 19.51 -2.21
N GLU A 191 3.63 19.97 -2.46
CA GLU A 191 3.99 20.70 -3.69
C GLU A 191 3.75 19.86 -4.96
N ALA A 192 4.14 18.58 -4.93
CA ALA A 192 4.04 17.67 -6.07
C ALA A 192 2.58 17.37 -6.44
N ASP A 193 1.75 17.04 -5.45
CA ASP A 193 0.31 16.85 -5.63
C ASP A 193 -0.50 17.42 -4.46
N PRO A 194 -1.00 18.67 -4.58
CA PRO A 194 -1.84 19.28 -3.57
C PRO A 194 -3.20 18.59 -3.39
N SER A 195 -3.63 17.73 -4.31
CA SER A 195 -4.94 17.06 -4.24
C SER A 195 -4.89 15.74 -3.49
N ALA A 196 -3.75 15.06 -3.51
CA ALA A 196 -3.56 13.80 -2.77
C ALA A 196 -3.65 14.04 -1.26
N LYS A 197 -4.11 13.01 -0.55
CA LYS A 197 -4.03 12.96 0.91
C LYS A 197 -2.60 12.60 1.35
N LEU A 198 -2.08 13.22 2.40
CA LEU A 198 -0.72 13.00 2.89
C LEU A 198 -0.73 12.26 4.22
N PHE A 199 -0.11 11.08 4.26
CA PHE A 199 -0.13 10.17 5.38
C PHE A 199 1.24 10.01 6.03
N TYR A 200 1.24 9.89 7.35
CA TYR A 200 2.33 9.24 8.09
C TYR A 200 1.92 7.79 8.37
N ASN A 201 2.75 6.81 8.01
CA ASN A 201 2.42 5.38 8.19
C ASN A 201 3.45 4.69 9.08
N ASP A 202 3.01 3.82 9.99
CA ASP A 202 3.89 3.09 10.89
C ASP A 202 3.18 1.86 11.49
N TYR A 203 3.96 0.90 11.98
CA TYR A 203 3.44 -0.27 12.72
C TYR A 203 3.54 -0.05 14.24
N GLY A 204 2.72 -0.75 15.03
CA GLY A 204 2.85 -0.75 16.49
C GLY A 204 2.42 0.55 17.17
N ILE A 205 1.88 1.51 16.42
CA ILE A 205 1.43 2.82 16.92
C ILE A 205 0.08 2.78 17.64
N GLU A 206 -0.56 1.62 17.66
CA GLU A 206 -1.66 1.27 18.55
C GLU A 206 -1.19 1.02 19.99
N SER A 207 0.08 0.64 20.18
CA SER A 207 0.67 0.48 21.51
C SER A 207 0.88 1.86 22.18
N PRO A 208 0.58 2.03 23.49
CA PRO A 208 0.64 3.34 24.14
C PRO A 208 1.99 4.05 23.98
N ALA A 209 3.10 3.31 24.15
CA ALA A 209 4.45 3.90 24.11
C ALA A 209 4.80 4.48 22.73
N LYS A 210 4.44 3.80 21.64
CA LYS A 210 4.72 4.28 20.28
C LYS A 210 3.68 5.30 19.83
N ARG A 211 2.41 5.14 20.25
CA ARG A 211 1.33 6.10 20.01
C ARG A 211 1.66 7.51 20.48
N ASP A 212 2.19 7.65 21.69
CA ASP A 212 2.51 8.97 22.26
C ASP A 212 3.59 9.70 21.45
N LYS A 213 4.58 8.95 20.95
CA LYS A 213 5.59 9.49 20.02
C LYS A 213 4.95 9.89 18.70
N THR A 214 4.11 9.05 18.11
CA THR A 214 3.41 9.37 16.87
C THR A 214 2.54 10.63 17.00
N LEU A 215 1.80 10.77 18.10
CA LEU A 215 1.01 11.97 18.40
C LEU A 215 1.89 13.22 18.54
N ARG A 216 3.05 13.10 19.20
CA ARG A 216 4.05 14.18 19.28
C ARG A 216 4.53 14.59 17.88
N LEU A 217 4.86 13.64 17.01
CA LEU A 217 5.29 13.92 15.63
C LEU A 217 4.20 14.66 14.85
N ILE A 218 2.96 14.18 14.91
CA ILE A 218 1.82 14.81 14.23
C ILE A 218 1.61 16.24 14.73
N ALA A 219 1.71 16.46 16.05
CA ALA A 219 1.60 17.80 16.64
C ALA A 219 2.72 18.73 16.15
N GLN A 220 3.96 18.25 16.06
CA GLN A 220 5.09 19.01 15.55
C GLN A 220 4.93 19.38 14.05
N LEU A 221 4.45 18.45 13.23
CA LEU A 221 4.18 18.73 11.81
C LEU A 221 3.09 19.80 11.67
N LYS A 222 1.99 19.65 12.40
CA LYS A 222 0.88 20.63 12.40
C LYS A 222 1.32 22.01 12.90
N SER A 223 2.14 22.08 13.97
CA SER A 223 2.61 23.37 14.50
C SER A 223 3.52 24.12 13.54
N LYS A 224 4.16 23.41 12.61
CA LYS A 224 4.98 24.00 11.54
C LYS A 224 4.21 24.26 10.24
N GLY A 225 2.89 24.06 10.24
CA GLY A 225 2.04 24.30 9.07
C GLY A 225 2.08 23.18 8.02
N CYS A 226 2.70 22.04 8.30
CA CYS A 226 2.65 20.90 7.38
C CYS A 226 1.24 20.31 7.31
N ARG A 227 0.77 20.05 6.09
CA ARG A 227 -0.45 19.30 5.86
C ARG A 227 -0.20 17.81 6.10
N ILE A 228 -0.87 17.26 7.11
CA ILE A 228 -0.98 15.82 7.38
C ILE A 228 -2.46 15.47 7.48
N ASP A 229 -2.94 14.65 6.56
CA ASP A 229 -4.37 14.35 6.43
C ASP A 229 -4.80 13.10 7.18
N ALA A 230 -3.90 12.11 7.32
CA ALA A 230 -4.19 10.89 8.06
C ALA A 230 -2.93 10.22 8.63
N VAL A 231 -3.17 9.20 9.45
CA VAL A 231 -2.16 8.34 10.05
C VAL A 231 -2.52 6.91 9.68
N GLY A 232 -1.58 6.18 9.08
CA GLY A 232 -1.72 4.76 8.78
C GLY A 232 -1.21 3.90 9.93
N ILE A 233 -2.06 2.99 10.41
CA ILE A 233 -1.75 1.95 11.39
C ILE A 233 -1.66 0.64 10.61
N GLN A 234 -0.48 0.00 10.53
CA GLN A 234 -0.28 -1.19 9.70
C GLN A 234 -0.96 -2.47 10.23
N GLY A 235 -1.33 -2.53 11.51
CA GLY A 235 -1.87 -3.72 12.21
C GLY A 235 -3.32 -3.56 12.64
#